data_AF-A0A847VV20-F1
#
_entry.id   AF-A0A847VV20-F1
#
_cell.length_a   1.000
_cell.length_b   1.000
_cell.length_c   1.000
_cell.angle_alpha   90.00
_cell.angle_beta   90.00
_cell.angle_gamma   90.00
#
_symmetry.space_group_name_H-M   'P 1'
#
loop_
_entity.id
_entity.type
_entity.pdbx_description
1 polymer ?
#
loop_
_entity_poly.entity_id
_entity_poly.type
_entity_poly.pdbx_seq_one_letter_code
_entity_poly.pdbx_strand_id
1 'polypeptide(L)'
;LDVSNNRELTYLNCGDNNLTTLNVDNNINLSTLYCSYNKLTALNIGNNSELKILMCNGNKLESLDVSSNIKLEDLRCQNNKIVSLDVSNNTALKNFYFENNQLTALDLSENKALMSFFVSGTNSTPQNCPTSLVSDFENGKYKFDLSTLFSGPNEDIARVMMVKLINDEALPETATYDEDTGIILISPADKIEAIKYYYDLKFAGNPSLRMGVIVNLKYTLKTFTVTYQDEHGNTIGNPQTIEYGFDAIAEAVPEKIGYTGVWNHNGKNIIADTFIRPIYTANPGEIKMIKQPPVWFKGSNIYASFTSNAKFTDFLSVKVDGITVDEISYQVEEGTTVVTFNPAFLETLSIGSHTVEIISSPGTAYGTLEIDILEKVPETGDISGCYPWLMLMCSSACGLILLTRKKRIS
;
A
#
# COMPACT_ATOMS: atom_id res chain seq x y z
N LEU A 1 42.88 28.15 -24.58
CA LEU A 1 42.38 29.53 -24.79
C LEU A 1 43.49 30.48 -24.36
N ASP A 2 43.91 31.39 -25.22
CA ASP A 2 44.93 32.41 -24.88
C ASP A 2 44.29 33.80 -24.95
N VAL A 3 44.25 34.50 -23.81
CA VAL A 3 43.72 35.86 -23.64
C VAL A 3 44.78 36.83 -23.10
N SER A 4 46.05 36.41 -23.12
CA SER A 4 47.16 37.12 -22.46
C SER A 4 47.42 38.53 -23.01
N ASN A 5 47.01 38.79 -24.25
CA ASN A 5 47.14 40.09 -24.91
C ASN A 5 45.88 40.98 -24.80
N ASN A 6 44.78 40.46 -24.24
CA ASN A 6 43.52 41.19 -24.10
C ASN A 6 43.48 41.99 -22.78
N ARG A 7 44.39 42.95 -22.60
CA ARG A 7 44.54 43.68 -21.32
C ARG A 7 43.31 44.47 -20.89
N GLU A 8 42.48 44.89 -21.85
CA GLU A 8 41.22 45.60 -21.61
C GLU A 8 40.00 44.68 -21.41
N LEU A 9 40.21 43.36 -21.29
CA LEU A 9 39.11 42.40 -21.17
C LEU A 9 38.40 42.56 -19.82
N THR A 10 37.11 42.88 -19.85
CA THR A 10 36.27 43.05 -18.65
C THR A 10 35.29 41.90 -18.41
N TYR A 11 35.02 41.09 -19.43
CA TYR A 11 34.11 39.94 -19.38
C TYR A 11 34.72 38.79 -20.17
N LEU A 12 34.77 37.60 -19.57
CA LEU A 12 35.18 36.36 -20.24
C LEU A 12 34.18 35.25 -19.92
N ASN A 13 33.60 34.65 -20.95
CA ASN A 13 32.89 33.39 -20.83
C ASN A 13 33.58 32.32 -21.68
N CYS A 14 34.07 31.30 -20.99
CA CYS A 14 34.68 30.10 -21.54
C CYS A 14 34.13 28.83 -20.85
N GLY A 15 32.91 28.90 -20.32
CA GLY A 15 32.22 27.75 -19.72
C GLY A 15 31.90 26.64 -20.74
N ASP A 16 31.58 25.46 -20.24
CA ASP A 16 31.16 24.29 -21.04
C ASP A 16 32.19 23.89 -22.13
N ASN A 17 33.45 23.80 -21.71
CA ASN A 17 34.58 23.48 -22.59
C ASN A 17 35.43 22.34 -21.99
N ASN A 18 36.55 22.03 -22.64
CA ASN A 18 37.50 21.02 -22.19
C ASN A 18 38.81 21.63 -21.65
N LEU A 19 38.77 22.86 -21.13
CA LEU A 19 39.96 23.55 -20.65
C LEU A 19 40.54 22.83 -19.44
N THR A 20 41.81 22.46 -19.50
CA THR A 20 42.59 21.94 -18.37
C THR A 20 43.35 23.05 -17.65
N THR A 21 43.61 24.16 -18.34
CA THR A 21 44.23 25.36 -17.80
C THR A 21 43.54 26.61 -18.34
N LEU A 22 43.58 27.69 -17.56
CA LEU A 22 43.12 29.02 -17.93
C LEU A 22 44.04 30.04 -17.27
N ASN A 23 44.64 30.92 -18.08
CA ASN A 23 45.49 32.01 -17.59
C ASN A 23 44.79 33.34 -17.86
N VAL A 24 44.49 34.08 -16.80
CA VAL A 24 43.86 35.41 -16.82
C VAL A 24 44.68 36.48 -16.10
N ASP A 25 45.95 36.19 -15.81
CA ASP A 25 46.81 37.04 -14.96
C ASP A 25 47.04 38.44 -15.54
N ASN A 26 47.01 38.58 -16.88
CA ASN A 26 47.18 39.85 -17.59
C ASN A 26 45.88 40.64 -17.79
N ASN A 27 44.72 40.05 -17.46
CA ASN A 27 43.40 40.65 -17.67
C ASN A 27 42.96 41.40 -16.40
N ILE A 28 43.75 42.38 -15.96
CA ILE A 28 43.58 43.07 -14.67
C ILE A 28 42.21 43.79 -14.52
N ASN A 29 41.58 44.14 -15.64
CA ASN A 29 40.27 44.80 -15.68
C ASN A 29 39.08 43.80 -15.69
N LEU A 30 39.35 42.50 -15.56
CA LEU A 30 38.32 41.45 -15.64
C LEU A 30 37.35 41.57 -14.45
N SER A 31 36.08 41.84 -14.77
CA SER A 31 35.00 42.03 -13.80
C SER A 31 34.05 40.83 -13.71
N THR A 32 33.97 40.02 -14.77
CA THR A 32 33.12 38.82 -14.82
C THR A 32 33.88 37.69 -15.51
N LEU A 33 33.94 36.54 -14.84
CA LEU A 33 34.57 35.33 -15.36
C LEU A 33 33.63 34.13 -15.22
N TYR A 34 33.22 33.56 -16.35
CA TYR A 34 32.51 32.29 -16.43
C TYR A 34 33.44 31.23 -17.03
N CYS A 35 33.88 30.28 -16.20
CA CYS A 35 34.72 29.14 -16.58
C CYS A 35 34.16 27.80 -16.08
N SER A 36 32.86 27.75 -15.80
CA SER A 36 32.13 26.57 -15.33
C SER A 36 32.23 25.38 -16.29
N TYR A 37 32.07 24.16 -15.78
CA TYR A 37 32.03 22.92 -16.57
C TYR A 37 33.24 22.75 -17.50
N ASN A 38 34.43 22.85 -16.91
CA ASN A 38 35.71 22.57 -17.56
C ASN A 38 36.45 21.45 -16.80
N LYS A 39 37.76 21.31 -17.02
CA LYS A 39 38.62 20.33 -16.35
C LYS A 39 39.76 21.01 -15.59
N LEU A 40 39.54 22.24 -15.13
CA LEU A 40 40.54 23.03 -14.41
C LEU A 40 40.87 22.37 -13.07
N THR A 41 42.15 22.18 -12.78
CA THR A 41 42.65 21.72 -11.47
C THR A 41 43.15 22.87 -10.59
N ALA A 42 43.44 24.02 -11.22
CA ALA A 42 43.83 25.25 -10.55
C ALA A 42 43.28 26.45 -11.34
N LEU A 43 43.02 27.55 -10.64
CA LEU A 43 42.59 28.82 -11.22
C LEU A 43 43.24 29.96 -10.43
N ASN A 44 44.15 30.70 -11.07
CA ASN A 44 44.74 31.90 -10.48
C ASN A 44 43.93 33.12 -10.90
N ILE A 45 43.47 33.89 -9.93
CA ILE A 45 42.69 35.13 -10.11
C ILE A 45 43.21 36.27 -9.21
N GLY A 46 44.40 36.11 -8.62
CA GLY A 46 44.95 37.06 -7.66
C GLY A 46 45.18 38.47 -8.23
N ASN A 47 45.36 38.60 -9.54
CA ASN A 47 45.54 39.88 -10.24
C ASN A 47 44.24 40.49 -10.76
N ASN A 48 43.10 39.81 -10.64
CA ASN A 48 41.80 40.28 -11.14
C ASN A 48 41.01 40.96 -10.00
N SER A 49 41.57 42.01 -9.41
CA SER A 49 40.97 42.71 -8.25
C SER A 49 39.61 43.38 -8.54
N GLU A 50 39.29 43.60 -9.82
CA GLU A 50 38.01 44.13 -10.28
C GLU A 50 36.90 43.08 -10.41
N LEU A 51 37.20 41.80 -10.14
CA LEU A 51 36.26 40.69 -10.33
C LEU A 51 35.07 40.82 -9.36
N LYS A 52 33.87 40.90 -9.92
CA LYS A 52 32.58 40.95 -9.22
C LYS A 52 31.84 39.62 -9.29
N ILE A 53 32.00 38.89 -10.38
CA ILE A 53 31.29 37.62 -10.61
C ILE A 53 32.31 36.56 -11.03
N LEU A 54 32.33 35.45 -10.30
CA LEU A 54 33.11 34.27 -10.63
C LEU A 54 32.21 33.03 -10.64
N MET A 55 32.08 32.40 -11.80
CA MET A 55 31.50 31.07 -11.92
C MET A 55 32.57 30.08 -12.37
N CYS A 56 33.02 29.24 -11.45
CA CYS A 56 34.02 28.19 -11.67
C CYS A 56 33.50 26.79 -11.27
N ASN A 57 32.19 26.64 -11.13
CA ASN A 57 31.53 25.40 -10.74
C ASN A 57 31.72 24.27 -11.76
N GLY A 58 31.70 23.01 -11.30
CA GLY A 58 31.85 21.85 -12.19
C GLY A 58 33.27 21.71 -12.78
N ASN A 59 34.29 21.98 -11.96
CA ASN A 59 35.70 21.79 -12.30
C ASN A 59 36.32 20.74 -11.36
N LYS A 60 37.65 20.71 -11.25
CA LYS A 60 38.41 19.82 -10.37
C LYS A 60 39.33 20.61 -9.43
N LEU A 61 38.92 21.81 -9.03
CA LEU A 61 39.72 22.69 -8.17
C LEU A 61 39.85 22.07 -6.78
N GLU A 62 41.08 21.92 -6.30
CA GLU A 62 41.38 21.45 -4.93
C GLU A 62 41.56 22.62 -3.94
N SER A 63 41.84 23.80 -4.48
CA SER A 63 41.90 25.06 -3.75
C SER A 63 41.41 26.21 -4.63
N LEU A 64 40.95 27.29 -3.98
CA LEU A 64 40.58 28.53 -4.62
C LEU A 64 40.91 29.68 -3.66
N ASP A 65 41.77 30.59 -4.10
CA ASP A 65 42.10 31.81 -3.34
C ASP A 65 41.35 32.99 -3.95
N VAL A 66 40.48 33.61 -3.16
CA VAL A 66 39.66 34.79 -3.52
C VAL A 66 40.03 36.03 -2.70
N SER A 67 41.11 35.97 -1.92
CA SER A 67 41.47 37.01 -0.94
C SER A 67 41.70 38.40 -1.58
N SER A 68 42.23 38.44 -2.81
CA SER A 68 42.42 39.68 -3.58
C SER A 68 41.16 40.21 -4.27
N ASN A 69 40.10 39.40 -4.38
CA ASN A 69 38.88 39.74 -5.12
C ASN A 69 37.84 40.39 -4.19
N ILE A 70 38.22 41.47 -3.50
CA ILE A 70 37.40 42.13 -2.47
C ILE A 70 36.05 42.69 -3.00
N LYS A 71 35.94 42.86 -4.33
CA LYS A 71 34.73 43.33 -5.03
C LYS A 71 33.78 42.19 -5.42
N LEU A 72 34.07 40.94 -5.06
CA LEU A 72 33.28 39.79 -5.46
C LEU A 72 31.89 39.83 -4.81
N GLU A 73 30.86 39.82 -5.65
CA GLU A 73 29.44 39.86 -5.26
C GLU A 73 28.74 38.49 -5.47
N ASP A 74 29.16 37.71 -6.47
CA ASP A 74 28.63 36.38 -6.78
C ASP A 74 29.78 35.39 -7.01
N LEU A 75 29.86 34.37 -6.16
CA LEU A 75 30.84 33.29 -6.22
C LEU A 75 30.13 31.93 -6.34
N ARG A 76 30.38 31.24 -7.45
CA ARG A 76 29.88 29.87 -7.70
C ARG A 76 31.03 28.92 -7.92
N CYS A 77 31.36 28.15 -6.88
CA CYS A 77 32.45 27.19 -6.86
C CYS A 77 31.99 25.76 -6.54
N GLN A 78 30.68 25.48 -6.59
CA GLN A 78 30.11 24.17 -6.33
C GLN A 78 30.59 23.09 -7.32
N ASN A 79 30.53 21.82 -6.91
CA ASN A 79 31.03 20.68 -7.68
C ASN A 79 32.52 20.81 -8.03
N ASN A 80 33.36 20.91 -6.99
CA ASN A 80 34.81 20.91 -7.07
C ASN A 80 35.38 19.97 -5.98
N LYS A 81 36.65 20.11 -5.61
CA LYS A 81 37.32 19.34 -4.56
C LYS A 81 37.95 20.23 -3.49
N ILE A 82 37.41 21.43 -3.29
CA ILE A 82 37.99 22.45 -2.41
C ILE A 82 37.92 21.97 -0.95
N VAL A 83 39.06 21.95 -0.27
CA VAL A 83 39.17 21.47 1.13
C VAL A 83 39.03 22.61 2.15
N SER A 84 39.50 23.80 1.80
CA SER A 84 39.34 25.01 2.59
C SER A 84 39.13 26.22 1.68
N LEU A 85 38.30 27.16 2.12
CA LEU A 85 38.00 28.38 1.39
C LEU A 85 37.80 29.51 2.40
N ASP A 86 38.66 30.52 2.32
CA ASP A 86 38.55 31.75 3.11
C ASP A 86 37.87 32.83 2.26
N VAL A 87 36.74 33.32 2.74
CA VAL A 87 35.95 34.39 2.10
C VAL A 87 35.87 35.64 2.97
N SER A 88 36.65 35.73 4.05
CA SER A 88 36.58 36.83 5.02
C SER A 88 36.79 38.22 4.40
N ASN A 89 37.63 38.32 3.37
CA ASN A 89 37.88 39.58 2.65
C ASN A 89 36.80 39.93 1.62
N ASN A 90 35.93 38.99 1.25
CA ASN A 90 34.90 39.17 0.24
C ASN A 90 33.58 39.66 0.87
N THR A 91 33.66 40.76 1.63
CA THR A 91 32.55 41.34 2.41
C THR A 91 31.37 41.80 1.54
N ALA A 92 31.60 42.00 0.24
CA ALA A 92 30.59 42.35 -0.76
C ALA A 92 29.79 41.15 -1.31
N LEU A 93 30.12 39.91 -0.91
CA LEU A 93 29.43 38.70 -1.38
C LEU A 93 27.95 38.74 -1.02
N LYS A 94 27.10 38.59 -2.04
CA LYS A 94 25.64 38.50 -1.95
C LYS A 94 25.16 37.09 -2.24
N ASN A 95 25.79 36.44 -3.21
CA ASN A 95 25.47 35.08 -3.64
C ASN A 95 26.71 34.20 -3.48
N PHE A 96 26.59 33.10 -2.75
CA PHE A 96 27.68 32.17 -2.56
C PHE A 96 27.20 30.72 -2.63
N TYR A 97 27.69 29.98 -3.62
CA TYR A 97 27.38 28.58 -3.88
C TYR A 97 28.67 27.77 -3.84
N PHE A 98 28.79 26.87 -2.87
CA PHE A 98 30.01 26.10 -2.61
C PHE A 98 29.76 24.60 -2.42
N GLU A 99 28.54 24.13 -2.71
CA GLU A 99 28.11 22.76 -2.43
C GLU A 99 28.95 21.72 -3.18
N ASN A 100 28.92 20.46 -2.76
CA ASN A 100 29.70 19.38 -3.39
C ASN A 100 31.20 19.71 -3.52
N ASN A 101 31.77 20.22 -2.43
CA ASN A 101 33.20 20.35 -2.17
C ASN A 101 33.60 19.48 -0.97
N GLN A 102 34.84 19.60 -0.48
CA GLN A 102 35.37 18.86 0.66
C GLN A 102 35.68 19.76 1.87
N LEU A 103 34.94 20.88 1.99
CA LEU A 103 35.12 21.84 3.08
C LEU A 103 34.84 21.21 4.45
N THR A 104 35.77 21.35 5.37
CA THR A 104 35.62 20.89 6.77
C THR A 104 35.12 21.99 7.70
N ALA A 105 35.41 23.25 7.37
CA ALA A 105 34.97 24.44 8.08
C ALA A 105 34.79 25.59 7.08
N LEU A 106 33.90 26.51 7.40
CA LEU A 106 33.66 27.72 6.63
C LEU A 106 33.25 28.83 7.60
N ASP A 107 34.01 29.92 7.62
CA ASP A 107 33.69 31.12 8.38
C ASP A 107 33.08 32.16 7.43
N LEU A 108 31.88 32.64 7.78
CA LEU A 108 31.13 33.63 7.03
C LEU A 108 30.87 34.91 7.84
N SER A 109 31.55 35.08 8.97
CA SER A 109 31.32 36.17 9.93
C SER A 109 31.48 37.58 9.33
N GLU A 110 32.35 37.72 8.33
CA GLU A 110 32.59 39.00 7.63
C GLU A 110 31.69 39.21 6.40
N ASN A 111 31.01 38.17 5.91
CA ASN A 111 30.19 38.21 4.68
C ASN A 111 28.75 38.66 4.95
N LYS A 112 28.59 39.83 5.59
CA LYS A 112 27.31 40.36 6.08
C LYS A 112 26.29 40.69 4.98
N ALA A 113 26.74 40.79 3.72
CA ALA A 113 25.91 41.09 2.57
C ALA A 113 25.24 39.85 1.93
N LEU A 114 25.51 38.63 2.44
CA LEU A 114 24.94 37.40 1.89
C LEU A 114 23.40 37.39 1.98
N MET A 115 22.75 37.10 0.86
CA MET A 115 21.29 37.03 0.74
C MET A 115 20.78 35.58 0.65
N SER A 116 21.63 34.63 0.25
CA SER A 116 21.31 33.20 0.18
C SER A 116 22.58 32.37 0.26
N PHE A 117 22.54 31.24 0.98
CA PHE A 117 23.53 30.17 0.85
C PHE A 117 22.85 28.81 0.97
N PHE A 118 23.36 27.80 0.28
CA PHE A 118 22.88 26.42 0.36
C PHE A 118 23.97 25.55 0.99
N VAL A 119 23.60 24.70 1.96
CA VAL A 119 24.48 23.68 2.52
C VAL A 119 23.83 22.32 2.26
N SER A 120 24.22 21.68 1.16
CA SER A 120 23.92 20.27 0.95
C SER A 120 25.20 19.46 0.99
N GLY A 121 25.26 18.49 1.91
CA GLY A 121 26.24 17.40 1.84
C GLY A 121 27.67 17.73 2.22
N THR A 122 27.94 18.79 3.00
CA THR A 122 29.24 18.93 3.65
C THR A 122 29.24 18.17 4.98
N ASN A 123 30.39 17.60 5.37
CA ASN A 123 30.62 17.11 6.73
C ASN A 123 30.62 18.26 7.79
N SER A 124 30.36 19.49 7.34
CA SER A 124 30.09 20.67 8.17
C SER A 124 28.58 20.94 8.23
N THR A 125 27.80 20.01 8.78
CA THR A 125 26.58 20.42 9.47
C THR A 125 27.00 21.38 10.60
N PRO A 126 26.23 22.44 10.91
CA PRO A 126 26.34 23.08 12.22
C PRO A 126 26.37 21.95 13.26
N GLN A 127 27.33 21.99 14.18
CA GLN A 127 27.90 20.87 14.94
C GLN A 127 26.89 19.93 15.66
N ASN A 128 25.60 20.23 15.65
CA ASN A 128 24.54 19.51 16.35
C ASN A 128 23.25 19.25 15.53
N CYS A 129 23.22 19.41 14.20
CA CYS A 129 22.00 19.10 13.42
C CYS A 129 21.89 17.59 13.14
N PRO A 130 20.89 16.87 13.68
CA PRO A 130 20.70 15.45 13.41
C PRO A 130 20.45 15.18 11.92
N THR A 131 21.09 14.15 11.37
CA THR A 131 20.92 13.72 9.97
C THR A 131 19.68 12.84 9.75
N SER A 132 18.99 12.48 10.84
CA SER A 132 17.73 11.73 10.78
C SER A 132 16.80 12.05 11.95
N LEU A 133 15.50 12.04 11.70
CA LEU A 133 14.44 12.06 12.71
C LEU A 133 13.75 10.71 12.76
N VAL A 134 13.42 10.26 13.97
CA VAL A 134 12.59 9.08 14.19
C VAL A 134 11.17 9.55 14.45
N SER A 135 10.18 8.90 13.82
CA SER A 135 8.79 9.25 14.04
C SER A 135 8.23 8.72 15.34
N ASP A 136 7.38 9.51 15.96
CA ASP A 136 6.31 9.02 16.83
C ASP A 136 5.06 8.73 16.00
N PHE A 137 4.06 8.12 16.64
CA PHE A 137 2.81 7.76 15.99
C PHE A 137 1.60 8.30 16.75
N GLU A 138 0.89 9.26 16.16
CA GLU A 138 -0.26 9.93 16.80
C GLU A 138 -1.38 10.15 15.79
N ASN A 139 -2.62 9.88 16.19
CA ASN A 139 -3.84 10.15 15.41
C ASN A 139 -3.80 9.66 13.95
N GLY A 140 -3.14 8.53 13.73
CA GLY A 140 -3.10 7.88 12.44
C GLY A 140 -2.03 8.40 11.46
N LYS A 141 -1.13 9.28 11.91
CA LYS A 141 -0.02 9.82 11.13
C LYS A 141 1.32 9.61 11.82
N TYR A 142 2.38 9.57 11.02
CA TYR A 142 3.74 9.63 11.52
C TYR A 142 4.10 11.06 11.89
N LYS A 143 4.46 11.25 13.15
CA LYS A 143 4.82 12.54 13.72
C LYS A 143 6.33 12.66 13.79
N PHE A 144 6.87 13.68 13.13
CA PHE A 144 8.29 14.04 13.22
C PHE A 144 8.39 15.42 13.87
N ASP A 145 9.19 15.51 14.93
CA ASP A 145 9.39 16.76 15.67
C ASP A 145 10.72 17.40 15.26
N LEU A 146 10.66 18.37 14.34
CA LEU A 146 11.84 19.12 13.91
C LEU A 146 12.41 20.00 15.04
N SER A 147 11.63 20.33 16.07
CA SER A 147 12.13 21.14 17.19
C SER A 147 13.28 20.46 17.94
N THR A 148 13.28 19.11 17.94
CA THR A 148 14.34 18.28 18.52
C THR A 148 15.67 18.40 17.78
N LEU A 149 15.69 18.90 16.54
CA LEU A 149 16.92 19.15 15.79
C LEU A 149 17.74 20.32 16.37
N PHE A 150 17.16 21.13 17.27
CA PHE A 150 17.74 22.37 17.77
C PHE A 150 18.25 22.30 19.21
N SER A 151 18.58 21.12 19.74
CA SER A 151 19.10 20.98 21.10
C SER A 151 20.60 21.32 21.18
N GLY A 152 20.91 22.59 21.42
CA GLY A 152 22.24 23.08 21.77
C GLY A 152 22.18 24.51 22.32
N PRO A 153 23.19 25.00 23.06
CA PRO A 153 23.17 26.30 23.73
C PRO A 153 23.15 27.52 22.79
N ASN A 154 23.08 27.32 21.46
CA ASN A 154 22.92 28.39 20.49
C ASN A 154 21.43 28.67 20.27
N GLU A 155 20.90 29.64 21.01
CA GLU A 155 19.56 30.21 20.88
C GLU A 155 19.29 30.94 19.53
N ASP A 156 20.20 30.81 18.56
CA ASP A 156 20.24 31.62 17.33
C ASP A 156 19.56 30.96 16.12
N ILE A 157 18.99 29.77 16.27
CA ILE A 157 18.17 29.16 15.21
C ILE A 157 16.73 29.62 15.40
N ALA A 158 16.33 30.64 14.64
CA ALA A 158 14.93 31.00 14.53
C ALA A 158 14.25 29.89 13.71
N ARG A 159 13.33 29.19 14.37
CA ARG A 159 12.16 28.45 13.84
C ARG A 159 12.25 27.97 12.38
N VAL A 160 11.98 26.68 12.16
CA VAL A 160 11.79 26.19 10.79
C VAL A 160 10.66 26.99 10.12
N MET A 161 10.97 27.62 9.00
CA MET A 161 10.06 28.52 8.28
C MET A 161 9.32 27.79 7.16
N MET A 162 9.91 26.70 6.66
CA MET A 162 9.36 25.97 5.53
C MET A 162 9.91 24.56 5.47
N VAL A 163 9.08 23.62 5.05
CA VAL A 163 9.46 22.24 4.74
C VAL A 163 9.03 21.92 3.32
N LYS A 164 9.91 21.24 2.59
CA LYS A 164 9.71 20.79 1.22
C LYS A 164 10.22 19.36 1.05
N LEU A 165 9.82 18.75 -0.06
CA LEU A 165 10.48 17.55 -0.56
C LEU A 165 11.91 17.89 -1.02
N ILE A 166 12.78 16.88 -1.12
CA ILE A 166 14.19 17.05 -1.51
C ILE A 166 14.36 17.64 -2.92
N ASN A 167 13.36 17.49 -3.80
CA ASN A 167 13.28 18.06 -5.14
C ASN A 167 12.69 19.50 -5.15
N ASP A 168 12.55 20.12 -3.98
CA ASP A 168 11.98 21.46 -3.77
C ASP A 168 10.48 21.61 -4.09
N GLU A 169 9.76 20.51 -4.30
CA GLU A 169 8.30 20.46 -4.37
C GLU A 169 7.65 20.60 -2.98
N ALA A 170 6.37 20.98 -2.96
CA ALA A 170 5.58 21.04 -1.73
C ALA A 170 5.36 19.63 -1.14
N LEU A 171 5.13 19.56 0.17
CA LEU A 171 4.65 18.33 0.78
C LEU A 171 3.29 17.92 0.15
N PRO A 172 3.01 16.61 0.02
CA PRO A 172 1.71 16.16 -0.47
C PRO A 172 0.58 16.64 0.46
N GLU A 173 -0.64 16.79 -0.06
CA GLU A 173 -1.79 17.30 0.70
C GLU A 173 -2.15 16.45 1.95
N THR A 174 -1.71 15.19 1.95
CA THR A 174 -1.83 14.22 3.04
C THR A 174 -0.87 14.48 4.20
N ALA A 175 0.19 15.27 3.98
CA ALA A 175 1.16 15.69 4.97
C ALA A 175 0.91 17.14 5.42
N THR A 176 1.18 17.42 6.69
CA THR A 176 1.03 18.77 7.27
C THR A 176 2.27 19.16 8.03
N TYR A 177 2.61 20.45 7.98
CA TYR A 177 3.68 21.03 8.77
C TYR A 177 3.12 22.18 9.61
N ASP A 178 3.31 22.09 10.93
CA ASP A 178 3.00 23.15 11.87
C ASP A 178 4.28 23.95 12.15
N GLU A 179 4.28 25.19 11.69
CA GLU A 179 5.41 26.10 11.86
C GLU A 179 5.63 26.52 13.31
N ASP A 180 4.57 26.62 14.14
CA ASP A 180 4.66 27.05 15.53
C ASP A 180 5.33 25.98 16.39
N THR A 181 4.98 24.71 16.16
CA THR A 181 5.50 23.59 16.95
C THR A 181 6.69 22.89 16.31
N GLY A 182 6.95 23.12 15.02
CA GLY A 182 7.96 22.37 14.27
C GLY A 182 7.54 20.92 13.97
N ILE A 183 6.25 20.59 14.09
CA ILE A 183 5.76 19.22 13.91
C ILE A 183 5.39 18.98 12.45
N ILE A 184 5.88 17.88 11.91
CA ILE A 184 5.41 17.31 10.65
C ILE A 184 4.54 16.09 10.95
N LEU A 185 3.38 16.01 10.30
CA LEU A 185 2.56 14.80 10.28
C LEU A 185 2.49 14.27 8.85
N ILE A 186 2.94 13.05 8.62
CA ILE A 186 2.96 12.41 7.30
C ILE A 186 2.01 11.21 7.28
N SER A 187 1.28 11.06 6.17
CA SER A 187 0.45 9.87 5.95
C SER A 187 1.35 8.66 5.65
N PRO A 188 1.05 7.47 6.17
CA PRO A 188 1.82 6.26 5.87
C PRO A 188 1.95 5.95 4.38
N ALA A 189 0.97 6.37 3.57
CA ALA A 189 0.96 6.14 2.12
C ALA A 189 2.03 6.95 1.36
N ASP A 190 2.50 8.07 1.92
CA ASP A 190 3.34 9.03 1.19
C ASP A 190 4.81 8.57 1.05
N LYS A 191 5.28 7.70 1.96
CA LYS A 191 6.64 7.10 1.97
C LYS A 191 7.77 8.12 1.75
N ILE A 192 7.68 9.27 2.40
CA ILE A 192 8.69 10.33 2.27
C ILE A 192 9.96 9.90 3.02
N GLU A 193 11.03 9.59 2.31
CA GLU A 193 12.30 9.13 2.90
C GLU A 193 13.13 10.27 3.49
N ALA A 194 13.04 11.45 2.89
CA ALA A 194 13.77 12.64 3.33
C ALA A 194 13.00 13.92 2.96
N ILE A 195 13.24 14.95 3.74
CA ILE A 195 12.69 16.30 3.52
C ILE A 195 13.81 17.32 3.57
N LYS A 196 13.55 18.47 2.96
CA LYS A 196 14.40 19.65 3.05
C LYS A 196 13.66 20.71 3.87
N TYR A 197 14.22 21.10 5.00
CA TYR A 197 13.66 22.15 5.84
C TYR A 197 14.54 23.40 5.81
N TYR A 198 13.91 24.55 5.99
CA TYR A 198 14.55 25.86 5.93
C TYR A 198 14.37 26.55 7.28
N TYR A 199 15.45 27.05 7.86
CA TYR A 199 15.40 27.85 9.09
C TYR A 199 16.11 29.18 8.93
N ASP A 200 15.68 30.14 9.73
CA ASP A 200 16.34 31.44 9.80
C ASP A 200 17.51 31.36 10.78
N LEU A 201 18.66 31.84 10.31
CA LEU A 201 19.76 32.13 11.21
C LEU A 201 19.54 33.54 11.77
N LYS A 202 19.41 33.69 13.09
CA LYS A 202 19.53 35.00 13.75
C LYS A 202 20.99 35.43 13.76
N PHE A 203 21.57 35.65 12.58
CA PHE A 203 22.88 36.28 12.46
C PHE A 203 22.71 37.79 12.31
N ALA A 204 23.15 38.53 13.33
CA ALA A 204 23.44 39.98 13.27
C ALA A 204 22.43 40.86 12.50
N GLY A 205 21.11 40.66 12.69
CA GLY A 205 20.09 41.57 12.20
C GLY A 205 19.67 41.41 10.73
N ASN A 206 20.01 40.31 10.06
CA ASN A 206 19.51 40.00 8.71
C ASN A 206 18.50 38.84 8.71
N PRO A 207 17.18 39.11 8.81
CA PRO A 207 16.13 38.08 8.88
C PRO A 207 15.85 37.37 7.55
N SER A 208 16.67 37.57 6.51
CA SER A 208 16.47 36.96 5.19
C SER A 208 17.38 35.74 4.93
N LEU A 209 18.31 35.45 5.84
CA LEU A 209 19.30 34.40 5.66
C LEU A 209 18.71 33.03 6.03
N ARG A 210 18.41 32.23 5.00
CA ARG A 210 17.81 30.89 5.15
C ARG A 210 18.83 29.82 4.85
N MET A 211 18.92 28.82 5.72
CA MET A 211 19.68 27.61 5.45
C MET A 211 18.73 26.44 5.19
N GLY A 212 18.89 25.80 4.03
CA GLY A 212 18.19 24.57 3.69
C GLY A 212 18.98 23.35 4.15
N VAL A 213 18.40 22.50 4.99
CA VAL A 213 19.02 21.27 5.49
C VAL A 213 18.16 20.07 5.10
N ILE A 214 18.81 19.00 4.65
CA ILE A 214 18.15 17.72 4.35
C ILE A 214 18.20 16.85 5.61
N VAL A 215 17.05 16.28 5.99
CA VAL A 215 16.94 15.32 7.08
C VAL A 215 16.23 14.06 6.60
N ASN A 216 16.77 12.90 6.98
CA ASN A 216 16.18 11.60 6.66
C ASN A 216 15.08 11.26 7.67
N LEU A 217 13.98 10.70 7.21
CA LEU A 217 12.84 10.32 8.04
C LEU A 217 12.88 8.80 8.31
N LYS A 218 12.97 8.43 9.58
CA LYS A 218 12.95 7.04 10.04
C LYS A 218 11.61 6.73 10.68
N TYR A 219 10.87 5.84 10.06
CA TYR A 219 9.54 5.48 10.51
C TYR A 219 9.63 4.43 11.63
N THR A 220 9.04 4.70 12.78
CA THR A 220 8.86 3.68 13.81
C THR A 220 7.90 2.61 13.30
N LEU A 221 8.38 1.36 13.26
CA LEU A 221 7.60 0.22 12.83
C LEU A 221 6.43 0.00 13.80
N LYS A 222 5.21 0.20 13.32
CA LYS A 222 3.98 -0.15 14.02
C LYS A 222 3.22 -1.12 13.15
N THR A 223 2.96 -2.31 13.66
CA THR A 223 2.28 -3.38 12.95
C THR A 223 0.99 -3.76 13.65
N PHE A 224 0.04 -4.30 12.88
CA PHE A 224 -1.22 -4.86 13.36
C PHE A 224 -1.44 -6.23 12.78
N THR A 225 -2.27 -7.01 13.47
CA THR A 225 -2.71 -8.32 13.01
C THR A 225 -4.08 -8.22 12.38
N VAL A 226 -4.21 -8.64 11.12
CA VAL A 226 -5.50 -8.84 10.46
C VAL A 226 -5.79 -10.33 10.41
N THR A 227 -6.94 -10.72 10.96
CA THR A 227 -7.38 -12.12 11.00
C THR A 227 -8.72 -12.24 10.29
N TYR A 228 -8.75 -13.00 9.20
CA TYR A 228 -10.00 -13.41 8.57
C TYR A 228 -10.59 -14.57 9.38
N GLN A 229 -11.90 -14.53 9.62
CA GLN A 229 -12.62 -15.56 10.40
C GLN A 229 -13.88 -16.02 9.69
N ASP A 230 -14.30 -17.26 9.92
CA ASP A 230 -15.57 -17.80 9.44
C ASP A 230 -16.76 -17.30 10.29
N GLU A 231 -17.98 -17.77 9.99
CA GLU A 231 -19.20 -17.40 10.73
C GLU A 231 -19.20 -17.89 12.20
N HIS A 232 -18.29 -18.78 12.56
CA HIS A 232 -18.13 -19.33 13.91
C HIS A 232 -16.93 -18.72 14.67
N GLY A 233 -16.18 -17.82 14.04
CA GLY A 233 -15.00 -17.18 14.62
C GLY A 233 -13.70 -17.99 14.47
N ASN A 234 -13.70 -19.07 13.68
CA ASN A 234 -12.47 -19.81 13.38
C ASN A 234 -11.62 -19.04 12.36
N THR A 235 -10.31 -19.01 12.55
CA THR A 235 -9.38 -18.34 11.64
C THR A 235 -9.37 -19.00 10.26
N ILE A 236 -9.48 -18.18 9.22
CA ILE A 236 -9.34 -18.54 7.82
C ILE A 236 -7.96 -18.07 7.35
N GLY A 237 -7.21 -18.97 6.71
CA GLY A 237 -5.86 -18.68 6.27
C GLY A 237 -4.91 -18.40 7.44
N ASN A 238 -3.82 -17.69 7.16
CA ASN A 238 -2.86 -17.27 8.18
C ASN A 238 -3.13 -15.81 8.57
N PRO A 239 -3.13 -15.47 9.87
CA PRO A 239 -3.15 -14.08 10.30
C PRO A 239 -2.04 -13.28 9.63
N GLN A 240 -2.38 -12.08 9.17
CA GLN A 240 -1.47 -11.22 8.43
C GLN A 240 -0.93 -10.13 9.36
N THR A 241 0.40 -10.00 9.44
CA THR A 241 1.05 -8.87 10.09
C THR A 241 1.21 -7.75 9.07
N ILE A 242 0.49 -6.65 9.27
CA ILE A 242 0.43 -5.52 8.35
C ILE A 242 1.03 -4.30 9.04
N GLU A 243 1.91 -3.58 8.35
CA GLU A 243 2.38 -2.28 8.83
C GLU A 243 1.22 -1.26 8.84
N TYR A 244 1.21 -0.35 9.82
CA TYR A 244 0.17 0.66 9.96
C TYR A 244 -0.13 1.35 8.62
N GLY A 245 -1.41 1.41 8.22
CA GLY A 245 -1.83 2.12 7.01
C GLY A 245 -1.61 1.35 5.70
N PHE A 246 -1.11 0.13 5.76
CA PHE A 246 -1.09 -0.78 4.61
C PHE A 246 -2.37 -1.60 4.53
N ASP A 247 -2.65 -2.06 3.32
CA ASP A 247 -3.79 -2.94 3.03
C ASP A 247 -3.42 -4.39 3.36
N ALA A 248 -4.36 -5.12 3.97
CA ALA A 248 -4.30 -6.57 4.07
C ALA A 248 -4.55 -7.21 2.70
N ILE A 249 -3.94 -8.36 2.47
CA ILE A 249 -4.23 -9.19 1.32
C ILE A 249 -5.63 -9.78 1.51
N ALA A 250 -6.50 -9.64 0.51
CA ALA A 250 -7.85 -10.16 0.57
C ALA A 250 -7.85 -11.69 0.53
N GLU A 251 -8.50 -12.32 1.51
CA GLU A 251 -8.80 -13.76 1.48
C GLU A 251 -10.08 -14.02 0.69
N ALA A 252 -10.21 -15.22 0.11
CA ALA A 252 -11.45 -15.63 -0.54
C ALA A 252 -12.56 -15.79 0.51
N VAL A 253 -13.74 -15.21 0.25
CA VAL A 253 -14.91 -15.41 1.12
C VAL A 253 -15.29 -16.90 1.05
N PRO A 254 -15.45 -17.61 2.18
CA PRO A 254 -15.83 -19.02 2.15
C PRO A 254 -17.14 -19.22 1.38
N GLU A 255 -17.19 -20.26 0.55
CA GLU A 255 -18.41 -20.60 -0.17
C GLU A 255 -19.48 -21.10 0.79
N LYS A 256 -20.71 -20.61 0.61
CA LYS A 256 -21.89 -21.04 1.35
C LYS A 256 -23.04 -21.21 0.37
N ILE A 257 -23.43 -22.47 0.14
CA ILE A 257 -24.45 -22.82 -0.85
C ILE A 257 -25.76 -22.08 -0.54
N GLY A 258 -26.33 -21.38 -1.54
CA GLY A 258 -27.56 -20.61 -1.38
C GLY A 258 -27.36 -19.21 -0.81
N TYR A 259 -26.12 -18.76 -0.63
CA TYR A 259 -25.78 -17.46 -0.07
C TYR A 259 -24.64 -16.80 -0.84
N THR A 260 -24.71 -15.48 -1.01
CA THR A 260 -23.58 -14.67 -1.46
C THR A 260 -22.91 -14.01 -0.25
N GLY A 261 -21.61 -14.26 -0.09
CA GLY A 261 -20.81 -13.70 1.00
C GLY A 261 -20.00 -12.48 0.58
N VAL A 262 -19.91 -11.49 1.46
CA VAL A 262 -18.98 -10.34 1.37
C VAL A 262 -18.27 -10.14 2.69
N TRP A 263 -17.02 -9.66 2.69
CA TRP A 263 -16.35 -9.31 3.94
C TRP A 263 -16.98 -8.06 4.57
N ASN A 264 -17.12 -8.05 5.89
CA ASN A 264 -17.57 -6.87 6.64
C ASN A 264 -16.57 -5.69 6.62
N HIS A 265 -15.34 -5.94 6.17
CA HIS A 265 -14.27 -4.97 6.01
C HIS A 265 -13.46 -5.33 4.76
N ASN A 266 -13.02 -4.32 4.00
CA ASN A 266 -12.36 -4.52 2.70
C ASN A 266 -10.83 -4.73 2.79
N GLY A 267 -10.30 -4.86 4.01
CA GLY A 267 -8.88 -5.03 4.29
C GLY A 267 -8.03 -3.76 4.13
N LYS A 268 -8.62 -2.59 3.84
CA LYS A 268 -7.87 -1.36 3.59
C LYS A 268 -7.75 -0.46 4.81
N ASN A 269 -6.71 0.36 4.86
CA ASN A 269 -6.47 1.34 5.93
C ASN A 269 -6.52 0.72 7.34
N ILE A 270 -5.74 -0.34 7.57
CA ILE A 270 -5.71 -1.02 8.86
C ILE A 270 -5.01 -0.15 9.91
N ILE A 271 -5.75 0.22 10.96
CA ILE A 271 -5.30 1.13 12.02
C ILE A 271 -5.26 0.48 13.42
N ALA A 272 -5.68 -0.78 13.52
CA ALA A 272 -5.69 -1.58 14.74
C ALA A 272 -5.77 -3.08 14.37
N ASP A 273 -5.54 -3.96 15.34
CA ASP A 273 -5.82 -5.38 15.17
C ASP A 273 -7.29 -5.57 14.77
N THR A 274 -7.51 -6.25 13.66
CA THR A 274 -8.81 -6.28 12.98
C THR A 274 -9.23 -7.71 12.67
N PHE A 275 -10.46 -8.05 13.08
CA PHE A 275 -11.13 -9.29 12.69
C PHE A 275 -12.08 -9.01 11.53
N ILE A 276 -11.84 -9.67 10.40
CA ILE A 276 -12.67 -9.56 9.19
C ILE A 276 -13.51 -10.82 9.07
N ARG A 277 -14.84 -10.66 8.99
CA ARG A 277 -15.83 -11.75 9.01
C ARG A 277 -16.77 -11.67 7.80
N PRO A 278 -17.22 -12.80 7.24
CA PRO A 278 -18.13 -12.78 6.12
C PRO A 278 -19.53 -12.40 6.60
N ILE A 279 -20.22 -11.62 5.78
CA ILE A 279 -21.64 -11.32 5.86
C ILE A 279 -22.29 -12.05 4.69
N TYR A 280 -23.22 -12.96 5.00
CA TYR A 280 -23.93 -13.73 3.99
C TYR A 280 -25.32 -13.15 3.74
N THR A 281 -25.66 -13.01 2.47
CA THR A 281 -27.02 -12.68 2.00
C THR A 281 -27.59 -13.88 1.27
N ALA A 282 -28.82 -14.30 1.61
CA ALA A 282 -29.47 -15.43 0.96
C ALA A 282 -29.76 -15.14 -0.52
N ASN A 283 -29.58 -16.15 -1.37
CA ASN A 283 -29.88 -16.11 -2.80
C ASN A 283 -31.24 -16.79 -3.06
N PRO A 284 -32.31 -16.02 -3.36
CA PRO A 284 -33.66 -16.59 -3.44
C PRO A 284 -33.88 -17.66 -4.51
N GLY A 285 -32.99 -17.76 -5.50
CA GLY A 285 -33.07 -18.74 -6.61
C GLY A 285 -32.25 -20.02 -6.43
N GLU A 286 -31.56 -20.21 -5.31
CA GLU A 286 -30.59 -21.32 -5.14
C GLU A 286 -31.02 -22.43 -4.16
N ILE A 287 -32.20 -22.29 -3.55
CA ILE A 287 -32.79 -23.34 -2.70
C ILE A 287 -33.32 -24.47 -3.59
N LYS A 288 -32.81 -25.69 -3.41
CA LYS A 288 -33.05 -26.83 -4.29
C LYS A 288 -33.30 -28.10 -3.50
N MET A 289 -34.09 -28.99 -4.08
CA MET A 289 -34.24 -30.36 -3.60
C MET A 289 -32.98 -31.15 -3.94
N ILE A 290 -32.35 -31.74 -2.93
CA ILE A 290 -31.13 -32.54 -3.09
C ILE A 290 -31.39 -34.04 -2.92
N LYS A 291 -32.51 -34.42 -2.30
CA LYS A 291 -32.96 -35.82 -2.19
C LYS A 291 -34.49 -35.88 -2.17
N GLN A 292 -35.05 -36.87 -2.85
CA GLN A 292 -36.48 -37.18 -2.85
C GLN A 292 -36.69 -38.70 -2.91
N PRO A 293 -37.81 -39.23 -2.38
CA PRO A 293 -38.12 -40.66 -2.45
C PRO A 293 -38.47 -41.05 -3.90
N PRO A 294 -38.16 -42.29 -4.33
CA PRO A 294 -38.38 -42.71 -5.71
C PRO A 294 -39.87 -42.88 -6.06
N VAL A 295 -40.60 -43.72 -5.33
CA VAL A 295 -42.06 -43.95 -5.44
C VAL A 295 -42.54 -44.40 -4.06
N TRP A 296 -43.73 -43.96 -3.65
CA TRP A 296 -44.38 -44.42 -2.43
C TRP A 296 -45.66 -45.21 -2.77
N PHE A 297 -45.85 -46.36 -2.12
CA PHE A 297 -46.96 -47.26 -2.42
C PHE A 297 -48.06 -47.18 -1.35
N LYS A 298 -49.31 -47.00 -1.78
CA LYS A 298 -50.49 -47.11 -0.92
C LYS A 298 -50.58 -48.49 -0.28
N GLY A 299 -50.95 -48.53 0.99
CA GLY A 299 -50.93 -49.69 1.87
C GLY A 299 -49.56 -49.97 2.50
N SER A 300 -48.53 -49.16 2.22
CA SER A 300 -47.21 -49.30 2.85
C SER A 300 -47.12 -48.54 4.17
N ASN A 301 -46.40 -49.10 5.15
CA ASN A 301 -46.09 -48.42 6.42
C ASN A 301 -44.75 -47.66 6.38
N ILE A 302 -44.28 -47.28 5.17
CA ILE A 302 -42.95 -46.70 4.96
C ILE A 302 -43.07 -45.18 4.93
N TYR A 303 -42.09 -44.47 5.51
CA TYR A 303 -42.03 -43.01 5.48
C TYR A 303 -41.41 -42.49 4.17
N ALA A 304 -41.78 -41.27 3.75
CA ALA A 304 -41.24 -40.61 2.58
C ALA A 304 -40.39 -39.39 2.99
N SER A 305 -39.09 -39.39 2.66
CA SER A 305 -38.16 -38.33 3.07
C SER A 305 -37.63 -37.50 1.90
N PHE A 306 -37.76 -36.18 2.03
CA PHE A 306 -37.22 -35.15 1.15
C PHE A 306 -36.07 -34.43 1.83
N THR A 307 -35.13 -33.88 1.08
CA THR A 307 -34.05 -33.06 1.62
C THR A 307 -33.82 -31.85 0.75
N SER A 308 -33.84 -30.65 1.33
CA SER A 308 -33.40 -29.42 0.68
C SER A 308 -32.03 -28.97 1.20
N ASN A 309 -31.33 -28.15 0.43
CA ASN A 309 -30.07 -27.53 0.84
C ASN A 309 -30.23 -26.32 1.78
N ALA A 310 -31.44 -26.00 2.26
CA ALA A 310 -31.67 -24.90 3.20
C ALA A 310 -31.25 -25.26 4.64
N LYS A 311 -30.81 -24.28 5.43
CA LYS A 311 -30.53 -24.47 6.87
C LYS A 311 -31.84 -24.78 7.59
N PHE A 312 -31.78 -25.72 8.53
CA PHE A 312 -32.92 -26.08 9.37
C PHE A 312 -33.57 -24.86 10.06
N THR A 313 -32.78 -23.90 10.54
CA THR A 313 -33.26 -22.68 11.19
C THR A 313 -34.11 -21.77 10.29
N ASP A 314 -33.98 -21.95 8.97
CA ASP A 314 -34.72 -21.15 7.99
C ASP A 314 -36.01 -21.84 7.54
N PHE A 315 -36.25 -23.10 7.95
CA PHE A 315 -37.44 -23.84 7.56
C PHE A 315 -38.72 -23.19 8.11
N LEU A 316 -39.74 -23.07 7.25
CA LEU A 316 -41.02 -22.45 7.61
C LEU A 316 -42.18 -23.44 7.52
N SER A 317 -42.33 -24.15 6.41
CA SER A 317 -43.45 -25.07 6.18
C SER A 317 -43.22 -25.96 4.97
N VAL A 318 -44.12 -26.94 4.77
CA VAL A 318 -44.15 -27.81 3.58
C VAL A 318 -45.51 -27.71 2.91
N LYS A 319 -45.52 -27.74 1.57
CA LYS A 319 -46.75 -27.88 0.78
C LYS A 319 -46.71 -29.12 -0.10
N VAL A 320 -47.88 -29.69 -0.31
CA VAL A 320 -48.13 -30.72 -1.33
C VAL A 320 -49.25 -30.19 -2.22
N ASP A 321 -48.99 -30.13 -3.53
CA ASP A 321 -49.88 -29.54 -4.55
C ASP A 321 -50.36 -28.12 -4.21
N GLY A 322 -49.47 -27.30 -3.65
CA GLY A 322 -49.77 -25.93 -3.25
C GLY A 322 -50.55 -25.80 -1.93
N ILE A 323 -50.92 -26.91 -1.29
CA ILE A 323 -51.64 -26.94 -0.01
C ILE A 323 -50.65 -27.17 1.13
N THR A 324 -50.66 -26.30 2.15
CA THR A 324 -49.83 -26.46 3.35
C THR A 324 -50.19 -27.73 4.10
N VAL A 325 -49.16 -28.53 4.40
CA VAL A 325 -49.29 -29.77 5.16
C VAL A 325 -49.25 -29.46 6.65
N ASP A 326 -50.13 -30.09 7.42
CA ASP A 326 -50.17 -29.94 8.89
C ASP A 326 -48.89 -30.49 9.54
N GLU A 327 -48.33 -29.78 10.52
CA GLU A 327 -47.09 -30.15 11.21
C GLU A 327 -47.15 -31.53 11.88
N ILE A 328 -48.35 -32.03 12.23
CA ILE A 328 -48.50 -33.40 12.77
C ILE A 328 -48.18 -34.49 11.73
N SER A 329 -48.17 -34.11 10.45
CA SER A 329 -48.05 -35.03 9.32
C SER A 329 -46.61 -35.23 8.84
N TYR A 330 -45.63 -34.51 9.39
CA TYR A 330 -44.23 -34.67 9.05
C TYR A 330 -43.28 -34.37 10.21
N GLN A 331 -42.03 -34.82 10.09
CA GLN A 331 -40.94 -34.46 10.97
C GLN A 331 -39.84 -33.74 10.20
N VAL A 332 -39.13 -32.83 10.87
CA VAL A 332 -37.98 -32.11 10.33
C VAL A 332 -36.77 -32.28 11.25
N GLU A 333 -35.62 -32.64 10.69
CA GLU A 333 -34.39 -32.92 11.46
C GLU A 333 -33.34 -31.80 11.33
N GLU A 334 -32.50 -31.66 12.37
CA GLU A 334 -31.45 -30.64 12.48
C GLU A 334 -30.28 -30.91 11.51
N GLY A 335 -29.96 -29.94 10.66
CA GLY A 335 -28.94 -30.06 9.59
C GLY A 335 -29.36 -29.33 8.31
N THR A 336 -29.08 -29.92 7.14
CA THR A 336 -29.84 -29.65 5.91
C THR A 336 -31.30 -30.01 6.16
N THR A 337 -32.26 -29.24 5.64
CA THR A 337 -33.69 -29.46 5.94
C THR A 337 -34.17 -30.80 5.36
N VAL A 338 -34.32 -31.83 6.20
CA VAL A 338 -34.92 -33.13 5.86
C VAL A 338 -36.36 -33.12 6.31
N VAL A 339 -37.31 -33.33 5.40
CA VAL A 339 -38.74 -33.45 5.71
C VAL A 339 -39.17 -34.89 5.51
N THR A 340 -39.71 -35.52 6.55
CA THR A 340 -40.18 -36.91 6.51
C THR A 340 -41.69 -36.98 6.77
N PHE A 341 -42.47 -37.33 5.75
CA PHE A 341 -43.93 -37.46 5.86
C PHE A 341 -44.35 -38.77 6.54
N ASN A 342 -45.38 -38.70 7.39
CA ASN A 342 -45.99 -39.86 8.05
C ASN A 342 -46.83 -40.68 7.04
N PRO A 343 -46.75 -42.03 7.06
CA PRO A 343 -47.60 -42.91 6.25
C PRO A 343 -49.09 -42.56 6.27
N ALA A 344 -49.64 -42.17 7.43
CA ALA A 344 -51.05 -41.83 7.57
C ALA A 344 -51.46 -40.63 6.70
N PHE A 345 -50.58 -39.64 6.54
CA PHE A 345 -50.79 -38.52 5.63
C PHE A 345 -50.64 -38.95 4.18
N LEU A 346 -49.62 -39.75 3.86
CA LEU A 346 -49.35 -40.24 2.51
C LEU A 346 -50.53 -41.07 1.95
N GLU A 347 -51.22 -41.83 2.79
CA GLU A 347 -52.45 -42.56 2.42
C GLU A 347 -53.58 -41.66 1.93
N THR A 348 -53.63 -40.40 2.40
CA THR A 348 -54.68 -39.45 2.02
C THR A 348 -54.52 -38.88 0.61
N LEU A 349 -53.31 -38.96 0.04
CA LEU A 349 -53.02 -38.43 -1.30
C LEU A 349 -53.63 -39.31 -2.39
N SER A 350 -53.98 -38.74 -3.54
CA SER A 350 -54.45 -39.51 -4.70
C SER A 350 -53.32 -40.34 -5.33
N ILE A 351 -53.67 -41.31 -6.17
CA ILE A 351 -52.66 -42.01 -7.00
C ILE A 351 -52.18 -41.05 -8.10
N GLY A 352 -50.87 -40.95 -8.31
CA GLY A 352 -50.24 -40.09 -9.32
C GLY A 352 -49.07 -39.26 -8.78
N SER A 353 -48.67 -38.28 -9.60
CA SER A 353 -47.54 -37.38 -9.34
C SER A 353 -47.98 -36.15 -8.57
N HIS A 354 -47.28 -35.86 -7.47
CA HIS A 354 -47.55 -34.73 -6.58
C HIS A 354 -46.34 -33.80 -6.49
N THR A 355 -46.58 -32.49 -6.47
CA THR A 355 -45.49 -31.51 -6.28
C THR A 355 -45.27 -31.27 -4.80
N VAL A 356 -44.02 -31.35 -4.36
CA VAL A 356 -43.61 -31.08 -2.97
C VAL A 356 -42.78 -29.81 -2.92
N GLU A 357 -43.20 -28.87 -2.08
CA GLU A 357 -42.50 -27.61 -1.84
C GLU A 357 -42.01 -27.55 -0.40
N ILE A 358 -40.69 -27.47 -0.20
CA ILE A 358 -40.10 -27.16 1.10
C ILE A 358 -39.82 -25.67 1.13
N ILE A 359 -40.55 -24.94 1.98
CA ILE A 359 -40.46 -23.48 2.09
C ILE A 359 -39.53 -23.13 3.23
N SER A 360 -38.48 -22.37 2.88
CA SER A 360 -37.57 -21.77 3.83
C SER A 360 -37.59 -20.25 3.66
N SER A 361 -37.24 -19.49 4.69
CA SER A 361 -37.06 -18.03 4.66
C SER A 361 -36.32 -17.52 3.40
N PRO A 362 -35.19 -18.13 2.97
CA PRO A 362 -34.49 -17.70 1.77
C PRO A 362 -35.17 -18.08 0.44
N GLY A 363 -36.08 -19.05 0.40
CA GLY A 363 -36.69 -19.51 -0.84
C GLY A 363 -37.31 -20.91 -0.75
N THR A 364 -37.83 -21.41 -1.87
CA THR A 364 -38.57 -22.68 -1.94
C THR A 364 -37.81 -23.73 -2.74
N ALA A 365 -37.64 -24.93 -2.17
CA ALA A 365 -37.16 -26.10 -2.89
C ALA A 365 -38.34 -26.90 -3.44
N TYR A 366 -38.25 -27.29 -4.72
CA TYR A 366 -39.29 -28.06 -5.42
C TYR A 366 -38.82 -29.50 -5.65
N GLY A 367 -39.67 -30.47 -5.32
CA GLY A 367 -39.50 -31.89 -5.59
C GLY A 367 -40.79 -32.54 -6.05
N THR A 368 -40.73 -33.83 -6.36
CA THR A 368 -41.89 -34.61 -6.82
C THR A 368 -42.04 -35.86 -5.97
N LEU A 369 -43.29 -36.21 -5.65
CA LEU A 369 -43.69 -37.42 -4.95
C LEU A 369 -44.63 -38.24 -5.84
N GLU A 370 -44.22 -39.44 -6.22
CA GLU A 370 -45.10 -40.37 -6.93
C GLU A 370 -45.81 -41.30 -5.94
N ILE A 371 -47.15 -41.36 -6.01
CA ILE A 371 -48.01 -42.25 -5.23
C ILE A 371 -48.59 -43.32 -6.16
N ASP A 372 -48.32 -44.60 -5.86
CA ASP A 372 -48.81 -45.73 -6.65
C ASP A 372 -49.47 -46.81 -5.77
N ILE A 373 -50.12 -47.81 -6.36
CA ILE A 373 -50.65 -48.98 -5.66
C ILE A 373 -49.71 -50.17 -5.79
N LEU A 374 -49.53 -50.93 -4.70
CA LEU A 374 -48.81 -52.19 -4.77
C LEU A 374 -49.66 -53.19 -5.60
N GLU A 375 -49.22 -53.54 -6.82
CA GLU A 375 -49.91 -54.60 -7.58
C GLU A 375 -49.86 -55.91 -6.76
N LYS A 376 -51.04 -56.43 -6.44
CA LYS A 376 -51.20 -57.75 -5.81
C LYS A 376 -50.70 -58.81 -6.80
N VAL A 377 -49.63 -59.53 -6.45
CA VAL A 377 -49.26 -60.76 -7.16
C VAL A 377 -50.46 -61.71 -7.13
N PRO A 378 -50.91 -62.29 -8.27
CA PRO A 378 -52.00 -63.24 -8.26
C PRO A 378 -51.60 -64.50 -7.47
N GLU A 379 -52.39 -64.88 -6.47
CA GLU A 379 -52.22 -66.14 -5.76
C GLU A 379 -52.68 -67.31 -6.65
N THR A 380 -51.70 -68.14 -7.04
CA THR A 380 -51.77 -69.56 -7.41
C THR A 380 -52.67 -70.00 -8.59
N GLY A 381 -52.04 -70.61 -9.60
CA GLY A 381 -52.70 -71.68 -10.36
C GLY A 381 -52.54 -71.72 -11.87
N ASP A 382 -51.36 -71.43 -12.44
CA ASP A 382 -50.96 -72.15 -13.67
C ASP A 382 -49.44 -72.16 -13.86
N ILE A 383 -48.89 -73.35 -14.09
CA ILE A 383 -47.47 -73.62 -14.29
C ILE A 383 -47.25 -73.81 -15.79
N SER A 384 -46.71 -72.80 -16.46
CA SER A 384 -45.86 -73.02 -17.63
C SER A 384 -44.92 -71.84 -17.87
N GLY A 385 -43.65 -72.01 -17.47
CA GLY A 385 -42.52 -71.18 -17.87
C GLY A 385 -41.84 -70.43 -16.73
N CYS A 386 -40.95 -71.11 -15.99
CA CYS A 386 -39.97 -70.53 -15.04
C CYS A 386 -39.37 -69.21 -15.57
N TYR A 387 -39.27 -68.14 -14.78
CA TYR A 387 -38.43 -68.04 -13.57
C TYR A 387 -39.03 -67.08 -12.51
N PRO A 388 -39.06 -67.45 -11.21
CA PRO A 388 -39.20 -66.48 -10.13
C PRO A 388 -37.87 -66.24 -9.40
N TRP A 389 -37.46 -64.97 -9.38
CA TRP A 389 -37.11 -64.14 -8.22
C TRP A 389 -36.12 -64.65 -7.17
N LEU A 390 -35.15 -63.81 -6.78
CA LEU A 390 -35.08 -63.25 -5.41
C LEU A 390 -33.86 -62.31 -5.21
N MET A 391 -34.17 -61.18 -4.57
CA MET A 391 -33.40 -60.46 -3.54
C MET A 391 -32.43 -59.34 -3.92
N LEU A 392 -32.85 -58.15 -3.51
CA LEU A 392 -32.08 -57.08 -2.86
C LEU A 392 -30.69 -57.51 -2.36
N MET A 393 -29.68 -56.69 -2.70
CA MET A 393 -28.69 -56.23 -1.75
C MET A 393 -28.31 -54.78 -2.08
N CYS A 394 -28.52 -53.90 -1.12
CA CYS A 394 -27.82 -52.63 -1.02
C CYS A 394 -26.30 -52.87 -0.91
N SER A 395 -25.47 -52.09 -1.60
CA SER A 395 -24.24 -51.48 -1.06
C SER A 395 -23.43 -50.76 -2.14
N SER A 396 -23.27 -49.45 -1.92
CA SER A 396 -22.03 -48.66 -2.04
C SER A 396 -20.97 -49.00 -3.09
N ALA A 397 -20.71 -47.98 -3.92
CA ALA A 397 -19.38 -47.43 -4.24
C ALA A 397 -18.38 -48.23 -5.10
N CYS A 398 -17.67 -47.43 -5.90
CA CYS A 398 -16.42 -47.70 -6.64
C CYS A 398 -16.50 -48.45 -7.97
N GLY A 399 -15.99 -47.79 -9.01
CA GLY A 399 -15.17 -48.47 -10.02
C GLY A 399 -15.54 -48.20 -11.47
N LEU A 400 -15.04 -47.09 -12.01
CA LEU A 400 -14.65 -46.99 -13.42
C LEU A 400 -13.96 -48.28 -13.89
N ILE A 401 -14.48 -48.98 -14.91
CA ILE A 401 -13.66 -49.70 -15.89
C ILE A 401 -14.31 -49.55 -17.29
N LEU A 402 -13.72 -48.65 -18.07
CA LEU A 402 -13.84 -48.59 -19.53
C LEU A 402 -13.17 -49.82 -20.15
N LEU A 403 -13.95 -50.75 -20.71
CA LEU A 403 -13.43 -51.80 -21.59
C LEU A 403 -13.29 -51.26 -23.02
N THR A 404 -12.10 -50.77 -23.36
CA THR A 404 -11.70 -50.60 -24.76
C THR A 404 -11.21 -51.94 -25.32
N ARG A 405 -11.99 -52.52 -26.26
CA ARG A 405 -11.57 -53.66 -27.08
C ARG A 405 -10.45 -53.22 -28.03
N LYS A 406 -9.23 -53.70 -27.83
CA LYS A 406 -8.17 -53.69 -28.87
C LYS A 406 -8.03 -55.08 -29.48
N LYS A 407 -8.39 -55.17 -30.76
CA LYS A 407 -8.26 -56.35 -31.63
C LYS A 407 -6.77 -56.54 -31.96
N ARG A 408 -6.21 -57.72 -31.64
CA ARG A 408 -4.91 -58.19 -32.17
C ARG A 408 -5.12 -58.74 -33.58
N ILE A 409 -4.26 -58.34 -34.52
CA ILE A 409 -3.94 -59.13 -35.71
C ILE A 409 -2.42 -59.31 -35.69
N SER A 410 -2.04 -60.55 -35.95
CA SER A 410 -0.69 -61.13 -36.09
C SER A 410 0.19 -60.43 -37.10
#